data_AF-A0A218QAS3-F1
#
_entry.id   AF-A0A218QAS3-F1
#
_cell.length_a   1.000
_cell.length_b   1.000
_cell.length_c   1.000
_cell.angle_alpha   90.00
_cell.angle_beta   90.00
_cell.angle_gamma   90.00
#
_symmetry.space_group_name_H-M   'P 1'
#
loop_
_entity.id
_entity.type
_entity.pdbx_description
1 polymer ?
#
loop_
_entity_poly.entity_id
_entity_poly.type
_entity_poly.pdbx_seq_one_letter_code
_entity_poly.pdbx_strand_id
1 'polypeptide(L)'
;MNNFQLLTASATLIIPPLVFHPPAIPTERFANATEHFANNQMPRLTYSVGKYQAQAPDWSKITWGNLPPVQESGYLSIPNNLIPQFGYDPSRSWSAGQQVDSIVMLGDVEDAFRLDSFTLNQIFEITPATPAKLTLKDFGLMEWQTPQSLVKAIPSLGNLNVNQVQPIRDLFIKSGVYNVYGNERIAQIINYNPQAANLPLGNLDLSKYSINSIPRLNITQINKFQGWQQSFINQVPNLNQIPFDKMPLPIKSGTGVVGVASVVFGTSERGDAKVGANYFVSGSVNSSSATIPVACEAGKECAYMELGDFAGSAGSLYGKRWVSGSSQQVKGGFGFLSVVNGGKEPTGRLVYGSGFKVALTGVNESKGTADFGLFFRICVRPPFSPRTCTPYFIGPIPWIPVSENDLVIIGK
;
A
#
# COMPACT_ATOMS: atom_id res chain seq x y z
N MET A 1 -32.28 19.69 41.91
CA MET A 1 -31.04 20.37 41.48
C MET A 1 -29.88 19.67 42.17
N ASN A 2 -29.20 18.74 41.49
CA ASN A 2 -27.97 18.12 41.95
C ASN A 2 -27.05 17.97 40.74
N ASN A 3 -25.98 18.76 40.73
CA ASN A 3 -24.96 18.81 39.68
C ASN A 3 -24.04 17.60 39.79
N PHE A 4 -24.02 16.75 38.77
CA PHE A 4 -22.95 15.79 38.53
C PHE A 4 -21.91 16.47 37.62
N GLN A 5 -20.74 16.81 38.20
CA GLN A 5 -19.57 17.21 37.42
C GLN A 5 -18.94 15.98 36.78
N LEU A 6 -18.94 15.93 35.44
CA LEU A 6 -18.10 15.03 34.66
C LEU A 6 -16.65 15.51 34.74
N LEU A 7 -15.79 14.73 35.40
CA LEU A 7 -14.34 14.84 35.30
C LEU A 7 -13.90 14.23 33.96
N THR A 8 -13.62 15.08 32.96
CA THR A 8 -12.92 14.70 31.74
C THR A 8 -11.42 14.56 32.04
N ALA A 9 -10.95 13.35 32.26
CA ALA A 9 -9.52 13.05 32.29
C ALA A 9 -9.00 12.92 30.85
N SER A 10 -8.48 14.02 30.29
CA SER A 10 -7.65 13.97 29.09
C SER A 10 -6.29 13.38 29.46
N ALA A 11 -6.14 12.06 29.30
CA ALA A 11 -4.83 11.42 29.37
C ALA A 11 -4.05 11.76 28.11
N THR A 12 -3.24 12.82 28.17
CA THR A 12 -2.21 13.10 27.16
C THR A 12 -1.15 12.00 27.26
N LEU A 13 -1.24 11.00 26.39
CA LEU A 13 -0.22 9.96 26.25
C LEU A 13 1.05 10.63 25.68
N ILE A 14 2.01 10.93 26.55
CA ILE A 14 3.34 11.39 26.15
C ILE A 14 4.08 10.17 25.60
N ILE A 15 4.07 10.00 24.28
CA ILE A 15 4.85 8.98 23.60
C ILE A 15 6.31 9.46 23.59
N PRO A 16 7.27 8.71 24.17
CA PRO A 16 8.68 9.05 24.06
C PRO A 16 9.10 9.10 22.58
N PRO A 17 10.05 9.95 22.20
CA PRO A 17 10.47 10.09 20.81
C PRO A 17 10.88 8.73 20.25
N LEU A 18 10.18 8.27 19.22
CA LEU A 18 10.59 7.14 18.41
C LEU A 18 11.95 7.48 17.79
N VAL A 19 13.02 6.85 18.29
CA VAL A 19 14.37 7.01 17.74
C VAL A 19 14.47 6.13 16.51
N PHE A 20 14.23 6.71 15.34
CA PHE A 20 14.53 6.10 14.06
C PHE A 20 15.96 6.49 13.64
N HIS A 21 16.82 5.49 13.44
CA HIS A 21 18.11 5.73 12.80
C HIS A 21 17.87 5.73 11.28
N PRO A 22 18.06 6.87 10.58
CA PRO A 22 18.05 6.84 9.13
C PRO A 22 19.17 5.91 8.65
N PRO A 23 18.93 5.05 7.65
CA PRO A 23 20.04 4.41 6.95
C PRO A 23 20.93 5.52 6.36
N ALA A 24 22.24 5.35 6.48
CA ALA A 24 23.18 6.20 5.77
C ALA A 24 22.91 6.06 4.27
N ILE A 25 22.46 7.15 3.63
CA ILE A 25 22.39 7.24 2.18
C ILE A 25 23.84 7.26 1.69
N PRO A 26 24.32 6.27 0.90
CA PRO A 26 25.63 6.38 0.29
C PRO A 26 25.57 7.51 -0.74
N THR A 27 26.30 8.60 -0.49
CA THR A 27 26.36 9.79 -1.35
C THR A 27 27.17 9.59 -2.63
N GLU A 28 27.59 8.38 -2.97
CA GLU A 28 28.37 8.11 -4.17
C GLU A 28 27.95 6.79 -4.83
N ARG A 29 27.32 6.93 -6.01
CA ARG A 29 27.28 6.01 -7.20
C ARG A 29 25.89 5.97 -7.85
N PHE A 30 25.51 7.07 -8.50
CA PHE A 30 24.46 7.06 -9.55
C PHE A 30 25.08 7.20 -10.96
N ALA A 31 26.19 6.50 -11.21
CA ALA A 31 26.87 6.59 -12.51
C ALA A 31 26.94 5.28 -13.30
N ASN A 32 26.60 4.11 -12.75
CA ASN A 32 26.71 2.83 -13.49
C ASN A 32 25.69 1.78 -13.02
N ALA A 33 24.40 2.09 -13.11
CA ALA A 33 23.31 1.11 -12.98
C ALA A 33 22.46 1.09 -14.27
N THR A 34 23.13 1.11 -15.41
CA THR A 34 22.52 0.83 -16.73
C THR A 34 23.28 -0.33 -17.32
N GLU A 35 22.98 -1.54 -16.83
CA GLU A 35 23.06 -2.80 -17.59
C GLU A 35 22.57 -3.93 -16.69
N HIS A 36 21.68 -4.78 -17.24
CA HIS A 36 20.99 -5.90 -16.59
C HIS A 36 19.72 -5.64 -15.77
N PHE A 37 18.69 -5.05 -16.41
CA PHE A 37 17.31 -5.55 -16.23
C PHE A 37 16.68 -5.78 -17.60
N ALA A 38 16.77 -7.02 -18.07
CA ALA A 38 16.08 -7.45 -19.26
C ALA A 38 14.56 -7.48 -19.01
N ASN A 39 13.86 -6.53 -19.62
CA ASN A 39 12.56 -6.71 -20.26
C ASN A 39 11.35 -7.12 -19.39
N ASN A 40 11.00 -6.33 -18.38
CA ASN A 40 9.61 -6.26 -17.91
C ASN A 40 9.13 -4.80 -17.95
N GLN A 41 8.95 -4.29 -19.18
CA GLN A 41 8.39 -2.95 -19.36
C GLN A 41 6.96 -2.94 -18.81
N MET A 42 6.66 -1.95 -17.97
CA MET A 42 5.31 -1.69 -17.49
C MET A 42 4.30 -1.72 -18.66
N PRO A 43 3.17 -2.44 -18.54
CA PRO A 43 2.12 -2.42 -19.55
C PRO A 43 1.62 -1.00 -19.80
N ARG A 44 1.62 -0.60 -21.07
CA ARG A 44 1.33 0.77 -21.51
C ARG A 44 0.34 0.80 -22.68
N LEU A 45 -0.41 1.89 -22.75
CA LEU A 45 -1.21 2.29 -23.89
C LEU A 45 -0.62 3.59 -24.44
N THR A 46 -0.47 3.67 -25.76
CA THR A 46 -0.04 4.89 -26.43
C THR A 46 -1.25 5.66 -26.91
N TYR A 47 -1.34 6.93 -26.52
CA TYR A 47 -2.34 7.88 -27.01
C TYR A 47 -1.64 8.96 -27.82
N SER A 48 -2.23 9.39 -28.92
CA SER A 48 -1.69 10.47 -29.75
C SER A 48 -2.68 11.62 -29.85
N VAL A 49 -2.20 12.84 -29.58
CA VAL A 49 -2.97 14.07 -29.72
C VAL A 49 -2.16 15.05 -30.57
N GLY A 50 -2.49 15.12 -31.86
CA GLY A 50 -1.70 15.88 -32.83
C GLY A 50 -0.28 15.32 -32.94
N LYS A 51 0.72 16.16 -32.67
CA LYS A 51 2.14 15.77 -32.67
C LYS A 51 2.63 15.13 -31.36
N TYR A 52 1.80 15.13 -30.32
CA TYR A 52 2.19 14.67 -28.99
C TYR A 52 1.77 13.22 -28.75
N GLN A 53 2.59 12.47 -28.03
CA GLN A 53 2.29 11.11 -27.60
C GLN A 53 2.24 11.01 -26.07
N ALA A 54 1.28 10.28 -25.53
CA ALA A 54 1.23 9.91 -24.12
C ALA A 54 1.47 8.41 -23.98
N GLN A 55 2.37 8.03 -23.07
CA GLN A 55 2.45 6.67 -22.57
C GLN A 55 1.66 6.59 -21.26
N ALA A 56 0.45 6.06 -21.32
CA ALA A 56 -0.36 5.85 -20.13
C ALA A 56 -0.25 4.40 -19.64
N PRO A 57 -0.35 4.15 -18.33
CA PRO A 57 -0.42 2.79 -17.79
C PRO A 57 -1.66 2.03 -18.30
N ASP A 58 -1.46 0.78 -18.73
CA ASP A 58 -2.54 -0.13 -19.07
C ASP A 58 -3.05 -0.84 -17.80
N TRP A 59 -3.97 -0.19 -17.08
CA TRP A 59 -4.52 -0.70 -15.82
C TRP A 59 -5.21 -2.07 -15.92
N SER A 60 -5.61 -2.47 -17.13
CA SER A 60 -6.20 -3.80 -17.39
C SER A 60 -5.17 -4.93 -17.38
N LYS A 61 -3.88 -4.58 -17.44
CA LYS A 61 -2.75 -5.52 -17.43
C LYS A 61 -1.81 -5.32 -16.26
N ILE A 62 -1.88 -4.19 -15.54
CA ILE A 62 -1.06 -3.94 -14.35
C ILE A 62 -1.70 -4.60 -13.15
N THR A 63 -0.92 -5.43 -12.46
CA THR A 63 -1.31 -6.16 -11.25
C THR A 63 -0.25 -5.92 -10.17
N TRP A 64 -0.51 -6.33 -8.93
CA TRP A 64 0.51 -6.24 -7.90
C TRP A 64 1.69 -7.19 -8.17
N GLY A 65 1.42 -8.34 -8.78
CA GLY A 65 2.40 -9.38 -9.06
C GLY A 65 3.33 -9.05 -10.23
N ASN A 66 2.97 -8.10 -11.10
CA ASN A 66 3.80 -7.70 -12.25
C ASN A 66 4.35 -6.27 -12.17
N LEU A 67 4.13 -5.56 -11.06
CA LEU A 67 4.92 -4.37 -10.77
C LEU A 67 6.41 -4.76 -10.71
N PRO A 68 7.31 -3.89 -11.22
CA PRO A 68 8.74 -4.04 -11.00
C PRO A 68 9.05 -4.16 -9.51
N PRO A 69 10.15 -4.86 -9.15
CA PRO A 69 10.57 -4.95 -7.77
C PRO A 69 11.01 -3.59 -7.24
N VAL A 70 11.00 -3.45 -5.91
CA VAL A 70 11.55 -2.27 -5.22
C VAL A 70 13.06 -2.19 -5.44
N GLN A 71 13.59 -1.01 -5.72
CA GLN A 71 15.02 -0.83 -6.02
C GLN A 71 15.88 -0.60 -4.77
N GLU A 72 15.28 -0.24 -3.65
CA GLU A 72 15.99 0.04 -2.40
C GLU A 72 15.47 -0.81 -1.25
N SER A 73 16.39 -1.24 -0.40
CA SER A 73 16.08 -1.92 0.85
C SER A 73 15.54 -0.92 1.88
N GLY A 74 14.71 -1.41 2.80
CA GLY A 74 14.17 -0.56 3.85
C GLY A 74 13.50 -1.37 4.95
N TYR A 75 13.03 -0.66 5.97
CA TYR A 75 12.35 -1.28 7.09
C TYR A 75 11.43 -0.30 7.81
N LEU A 76 10.44 -0.87 8.49
CA LEU A 76 9.70 -0.27 9.58
C LEU A 76 9.87 -1.18 10.79
N SER A 77 10.27 -0.60 11.92
CA SER A 77 10.29 -1.29 13.20
C SER A 77 9.46 -0.50 14.20
N ILE A 78 8.44 -1.15 14.76
CA ILE A 78 7.61 -0.63 15.83
C ILE A 78 8.09 -1.23 17.15
N PRO A 79 8.37 -0.40 18.17
CA PRO A 79 8.64 -0.90 19.52
C PRO A 79 7.51 -1.81 20.03
N ASN A 80 7.86 -2.95 20.63
CA ASN A 80 6.88 -3.96 21.08
C ASN A 80 5.75 -3.41 21.98
N ASN A 81 6.04 -2.38 22.78
CA ASN A 81 5.07 -1.72 23.64
C ASN A 81 4.03 -0.86 22.88
N LEU A 82 4.30 -0.51 21.62
CA LEU A 82 3.41 0.27 20.76
C LEU A 82 2.58 -0.60 19.81
N ILE A 83 3.02 -1.82 19.50
CA ILE A 83 2.28 -2.77 18.62
C ILE A 83 0.80 -2.92 19.05
N PRO A 84 0.45 -3.09 20.34
CA PRO A 84 -0.96 -3.23 20.73
C PRO A 84 -1.83 -2.02 20.37
N GLN A 85 -1.24 -0.83 20.24
CA GLN A 85 -1.97 0.39 19.87
C GLN A 85 -2.41 0.36 18.40
N PHE A 86 -1.78 -0.46 17.56
CA PHE A 86 -2.07 -0.57 16.13
C PHE A 86 -3.10 -1.65 15.80
N GLY A 87 -3.36 -2.55 16.75
CA GLY A 87 -4.24 -3.71 16.56
C GLY A 87 -3.58 -4.86 15.79
N TYR A 88 -2.43 -4.63 15.18
CA TYR A 88 -1.53 -5.61 14.57
C TYR A 88 -0.11 -5.04 14.49
N ASP A 89 0.89 -5.86 14.22
CA ASP A 89 2.26 -5.40 14.03
C ASP A 89 2.50 -4.95 12.57
N PRO A 90 2.71 -3.66 12.29
CA PRO A 90 3.02 -3.21 10.93
C PRO A 90 4.53 -3.32 10.61
N SER A 91 5.36 -3.76 11.57
CA SER A 91 6.81 -3.90 11.39
C SER A 91 7.15 -4.90 10.30
N ARG A 92 8.14 -4.54 9.48
CA ARG A 92 8.64 -5.37 8.38
C ARG A 92 9.90 -4.76 7.79
N SER A 93 10.69 -5.59 7.13
CA SER A 93 11.81 -5.17 6.31
C SER A 93 11.68 -5.72 4.90
N TRP A 94 12.33 -5.07 3.97
CA TRP A 94 12.43 -5.52 2.59
C TRP A 94 13.82 -5.26 2.03
N SER A 95 14.16 -6.02 1.01
CA SER A 95 15.42 -5.87 0.27
C SER A 95 15.17 -5.32 -1.12
N ALA A 96 16.15 -4.60 -1.68
CA ALA A 96 16.19 -4.30 -3.11
C ALA A 96 16.01 -5.60 -3.93
N GLY A 97 15.20 -5.53 -4.99
CA GLY A 97 14.80 -6.68 -5.81
C GLY A 97 13.55 -7.43 -5.30
N GLN A 98 12.99 -7.07 -4.14
CA GLN A 98 11.79 -7.73 -3.61
C GLN A 98 10.50 -7.22 -4.28
N GLN A 99 9.55 -8.14 -4.54
CA GLN A 99 8.25 -7.79 -5.12
C GLN A 99 7.37 -7.03 -4.13
N VAL A 100 6.70 -5.99 -4.63
CA VAL A 100 5.88 -5.07 -3.82
C VAL A 100 4.72 -5.78 -3.11
N ASP A 101 4.14 -6.80 -3.75
CA ASP A 101 3.03 -7.61 -3.20
C ASP A 101 3.41 -8.44 -1.96
N SER A 102 4.71 -8.60 -1.69
CA SER A 102 5.27 -9.24 -0.50
C SER A 102 5.70 -8.25 0.59
N ILE A 103 5.57 -6.93 0.33
CA ILE A 103 5.96 -5.84 1.23
C ILE A 103 4.73 -5.06 1.69
N VAL A 104 3.77 -4.85 0.79
CA VAL A 104 2.55 -4.09 1.07
C VAL A 104 1.51 -5.02 1.68
N MET A 105 0.98 -4.60 2.83
CA MET A 105 -0.11 -5.27 3.53
C MET A 105 -1.47 -4.71 3.07
N LEU A 106 -2.54 -5.48 3.24
CA LEU A 106 -3.90 -5.08 2.85
C LEU A 106 -4.34 -3.77 3.53
N GLY A 107 -3.96 -3.57 4.80
CA GLY A 107 -4.28 -2.36 5.56
C GLY A 107 -3.61 -1.08 5.04
N ASP A 108 -2.45 -1.20 4.38
CA ASP A 108 -1.73 -0.04 3.85
C ASP A 108 -2.52 0.68 2.76
N VAL A 109 -3.24 -0.12 1.96
CA VAL A 109 -3.90 0.31 0.74
C VAL A 109 -5.40 0.13 0.76
N GLU A 110 -5.98 -0.08 1.96
CA GLU A 110 -7.40 -0.23 2.19
C GLU A 110 -8.20 0.86 1.48
N ASP A 111 -7.99 2.13 1.81
CA ASP A 111 -8.76 3.24 1.24
C ASP A 111 -8.48 3.48 -0.27
N ALA A 112 -7.41 2.90 -0.83
CA ALA A 112 -7.01 3.13 -2.21
C ALA A 112 -7.62 2.11 -3.18
N PHE A 113 -7.67 0.84 -2.80
CA PHE A 113 -8.13 -0.24 -3.68
C PHE A 113 -9.28 -1.05 -3.11
N ARG A 114 -9.53 -1.00 -1.79
CA ARG A 114 -10.57 -1.78 -1.10
C ARG A 114 -10.47 -3.29 -1.34
N LEU A 115 -9.25 -3.81 -1.43
CA LEU A 115 -8.95 -5.25 -1.61
C LEU A 115 -9.66 -6.13 -0.57
N ASP A 116 -9.87 -5.57 0.62
CA ASP A 116 -10.56 -6.14 1.76
C ASP A 116 -12.02 -6.55 1.48
N SER A 117 -12.64 -5.97 0.45
CA SER A 117 -14.04 -6.23 0.11
C SER A 117 -14.25 -7.45 -0.79
N PHE A 118 -13.17 -8.02 -1.34
CA PHE A 118 -13.22 -9.24 -2.13
C PHE A 118 -13.54 -10.48 -1.27
N THR A 119 -14.12 -11.47 -1.94
CA THR A 119 -14.18 -12.88 -1.52
C THR A 119 -13.22 -13.69 -2.38
N LEU A 120 -12.77 -14.86 -1.93
CA LEU A 120 -11.90 -15.72 -2.74
C LEU A 120 -12.58 -16.12 -4.07
N ASN A 121 -13.89 -16.37 -4.07
CA ASN A 121 -14.63 -16.67 -5.29
C ASN A 121 -14.53 -15.55 -6.33
N GLN A 122 -14.74 -14.29 -5.92
CA GLN A 122 -14.60 -13.14 -6.83
C GLN A 122 -13.18 -13.03 -7.39
N ILE A 123 -12.16 -13.29 -6.57
CA ILE A 123 -10.76 -13.28 -7.03
C ILE A 123 -10.54 -14.35 -8.10
N PHE A 124 -11.07 -15.56 -7.89
CA PHE A 124 -10.94 -16.67 -8.84
C PHE A 124 -11.78 -16.48 -10.11
N GLU A 125 -12.87 -15.72 -10.06
CA GLU A 125 -13.65 -15.34 -11.26
C GLU A 125 -12.88 -14.35 -12.14
N ILE A 126 -12.06 -13.48 -11.54
CA ILE A 126 -11.29 -12.45 -12.26
C ILE A 126 -9.96 -13.01 -12.79
N THR A 127 -9.33 -13.92 -12.04
CA THR A 127 -7.95 -14.36 -12.32
C THR A 127 -7.92 -15.68 -13.10
N PRO A 128 -7.03 -15.82 -14.09
CA PRO A 128 -6.90 -17.05 -14.84
C PRO A 128 -6.27 -18.13 -13.95
N ALA A 129 -7.04 -19.18 -13.69
CA ALA A 129 -6.72 -20.39 -12.91
C ALA A 129 -6.82 -20.29 -11.38
N THR A 130 -7.81 -20.99 -10.82
CA THR A 130 -7.78 -21.46 -9.43
C THR A 130 -6.69 -22.53 -9.31
N PRO A 131 -5.71 -22.41 -8.39
CA PRO A 131 -4.78 -23.49 -8.15
C PRO A 131 -5.54 -24.76 -7.77
N ALA A 132 -5.29 -25.86 -8.49
CA ALA A 132 -5.85 -27.14 -8.14
C ALA A 132 -5.28 -27.56 -6.78
N LYS A 133 -6.10 -27.43 -5.71
CA LYS A 133 -5.84 -27.77 -4.29
C LYS A 133 -5.32 -26.64 -3.41
N LEU A 134 -6.08 -25.55 -3.28
CA LEU A 134 -5.87 -24.59 -2.20
C LEU A 134 -6.16 -25.20 -0.81
N THR A 135 -5.28 -24.90 0.12
CA THR A 135 -5.35 -25.27 1.53
C THR A 135 -5.58 -24.03 2.41
N LEU A 136 -5.88 -24.22 3.69
CA LEU A 136 -5.97 -23.11 4.63
C LEU A 136 -4.63 -22.38 4.80
N LYS A 137 -3.49 -23.06 4.59
CA LYS A 137 -2.16 -22.43 4.66
C LYS A 137 -1.95 -21.38 3.56
N ASP A 138 -2.54 -21.61 2.39
CA ASP A 138 -2.38 -20.71 1.23
C ASP A 138 -3.14 -19.39 1.41
N PHE A 139 -4.10 -19.34 2.34
CA PHE A 139 -4.79 -18.12 2.72
C PHE A 139 -4.22 -17.62 4.06
N GLY A 140 -3.17 -16.80 3.99
CA GLY A 140 -2.32 -16.46 5.15
C GLY A 140 -3.07 -15.94 6.37
N LEU A 141 -4.24 -15.32 6.17
CA LEU A 141 -5.15 -14.91 7.25
C LEU A 141 -5.56 -16.02 8.20
N MET A 142 -5.59 -17.27 7.73
CA MET A 142 -6.11 -18.41 8.48
C MET A 142 -5.29 -18.71 9.73
N GLU A 143 -3.99 -18.43 9.73
CA GLU A 143 -3.12 -18.66 10.88
C GLU A 143 -3.60 -17.92 12.14
N TRP A 144 -4.22 -16.75 11.97
CA TRP A 144 -4.64 -15.87 13.07
C TRP A 144 -6.11 -16.01 13.44
N GLN A 145 -6.87 -16.82 12.69
CA GLN A 145 -8.28 -17.00 13.00
C GLN A 145 -8.45 -17.90 14.21
N THR A 146 -9.50 -17.66 14.97
CA THR A 146 -9.95 -18.48 16.09
C THR A 146 -11.36 -18.99 15.81
N PRO A 147 -11.85 -20.03 16.50
CA PRO A 147 -13.26 -20.43 16.41
C PRO A 147 -14.23 -19.26 16.64
N GLN A 148 -13.93 -18.36 17.58
CA GLN A 148 -14.73 -17.16 17.80
C GLN A 148 -14.65 -16.17 16.63
N SER A 149 -13.47 -15.89 16.10
CA SER A 149 -13.32 -14.96 14.97
C SER A 149 -13.98 -15.50 13.70
N LEU A 150 -13.90 -16.82 13.47
CA LEU A 150 -14.56 -17.49 12.36
C LEU A 150 -16.08 -17.44 12.47
N VAL A 151 -16.66 -17.71 13.66
CA VAL A 151 -18.11 -17.59 13.86
C VAL A 151 -18.55 -16.13 13.70
N LYS A 152 -17.74 -15.16 14.14
CA LYS A 152 -18.02 -13.74 13.90
C LYS A 152 -18.02 -13.39 12.40
N ALA A 153 -17.05 -13.92 11.64
CA ALA A 153 -16.94 -13.69 10.20
C ALA A 153 -18.02 -14.44 9.40
N ILE A 154 -18.38 -15.65 9.83
CA ILE A 154 -19.30 -16.59 9.17
C ILE A 154 -20.31 -17.11 10.22
N PRO A 155 -21.36 -16.34 10.55
CA PRO A 155 -22.28 -16.67 11.65
C PRO A 155 -22.92 -18.06 11.57
N SER A 156 -23.16 -18.56 10.36
CA SER A 156 -23.72 -19.90 10.16
C SER A 156 -22.84 -21.03 10.69
N LEU A 157 -21.51 -20.83 10.84
CA LEU A 157 -20.62 -21.84 11.44
C LEU A 157 -21.02 -22.16 12.88
N GLY A 158 -21.52 -21.18 13.64
CA GLY A 158 -21.91 -21.40 15.02
C GLY A 158 -23.02 -22.44 15.20
N ASN A 159 -23.87 -22.62 14.18
CA ASN A 159 -24.97 -23.57 14.17
C ASN A 159 -24.56 -24.99 13.76
N LEU A 160 -23.37 -25.14 13.19
CA LEU A 160 -22.85 -26.45 12.78
C LEU A 160 -22.31 -27.19 13.99
N ASN A 161 -22.47 -28.51 13.95
CA ASN A 161 -21.82 -29.40 14.90
C ASN A 161 -20.32 -29.39 14.61
N VAL A 162 -19.50 -29.48 15.65
CA VAL A 162 -18.03 -29.44 15.52
C VAL A 162 -17.51 -30.42 14.49
N ASN A 163 -18.08 -31.63 14.43
CA ASN A 163 -17.67 -32.68 13.50
C ASN A 163 -17.87 -32.33 12.01
N GLN A 164 -18.66 -31.31 11.70
CA GLN A 164 -18.90 -30.83 10.34
C GLN A 164 -17.84 -29.84 9.85
N VAL A 165 -16.99 -29.31 10.76
CA VAL A 165 -15.94 -28.35 10.42
C VAL A 165 -14.61 -28.89 10.92
N GLN A 166 -13.96 -29.68 10.06
CA GLN A 166 -12.80 -30.48 10.41
C GLN A 166 -11.67 -29.69 11.11
N PRO A 167 -11.24 -28.50 10.64
CA PRO A 167 -10.17 -27.76 11.32
C PRO A 167 -10.53 -27.34 12.75
N ILE A 168 -11.79 -26.96 13.00
CA ILE A 168 -12.25 -26.56 14.34
C ILE A 168 -12.30 -27.79 15.26
N ARG A 169 -12.79 -28.93 14.76
CA ARG A 169 -12.79 -30.20 15.50
C ARG A 169 -11.38 -30.60 15.92
N ASP A 170 -10.47 -30.65 14.95
CA ASP A 170 -9.11 -31.14 15.17
C ASP A 170 -8.36 -30.17 16.12
N LEU A 171 -8.64 -28.86 16.06
CA LEU A 171 -8.15 -27.87 17.02
C LEU A 171 -8.64 -28.16 18.44
N PHE A 172 -9.95 -28.39 18.63
CA PHE A 172 -10.53 -28.65 19.95
C PHE A 172 -10.09 -29.99 20.56
N ILE A 173 -9.89 -31.02 19.73
CA ILE A 173 -9.33 -32.31 20.17
C ILE A 173 -7.88 -32.09 20.63
N LYS A 174 -7.06 -31.42 19.81
CA LYS A 174 -5.65 -31.15 20.12
C LYS A 174 -5.49 -30.35 21.41
N SER A 175 -6.42 -29.46 21.72
CA SER A 175 -6.42 -28.67 22.95
C SER A 175 -7.08 -29.36 24.16
N GLY A 176 -7.57 -30.59 24.01
CA GLY A 176 -8.26 -31.34 25.08
C GLY A 176 -9.62 -30.77 25.49
N VAL A 177 -10.22 -29.90 24.67
CA VAL A 177 -11.50 -29.24 24.96
C VAL A 177 -12.69 -30.10 24.53
N TYR A 178 -12.50 -30.99 23.55
CA TYR A 178 -13.58 -31.73 22.91
C TYR A 178 -13.25 -33.21 22.76
N ASN A 179 -14.25 -34.06 22.98
CA ASN A 179 -14.17 -35.50 22.73
C ASN A 179 -14.80 -35.82 21.37
N VAL A 180 -14.14 -36.68 20.58
CA VAL A 180 -14.52 -37.07 19.20
C VAL A 180 -15.99 -37.51 19.08
N TYR A 181 -16.58 -38.05 20.16
CA TYR A 181 -17.97 -38.51 20.20
C TYR A 181 -19.01 -37.42 20.51
N GLY A 182 -18.59 -36.17 20.70
CA GLY A 182 -19.50 -35.05 20.94
C GLY A 182 -20.41 -34.78 19.72
N ASN A 183 -21.55 -34.14 19.98
CA ASN A 183 -22.46 -33.62 18.94
C ASN A 183 -22.82 -32.15 19.19
N GLU A 184 -21.93 -31.45 19.91
CA GLU A 184 -22.14 -30.06 20.32
C GLU A 184 -21.95 -29.13 19.13
N ARG A 185 -22.69 -28.03 19.14
CA ARG A 185 -22.53 -26.95 18.17
C ARG A 185 -21.30 -26.11 18.51
N ILE A 186 -20.64 -25.58 17.48
CA ILE A 186 -19.46 -24.72 17.67
C ILE A 186 -19.79 -23.53 18.58
N ALA A 187 -20.96 -22.89 18.40
CA ALA A 187 -21.38 -21.76 19.23
C ALA A 187 -21.55 -22.14 20.71
N GLN A 188 -21.98 -23.36 21.01
CA GLN A 188 -22.14 -23.81 22.40
C GLN A 188 -20.77 -23.87 23.07
N ILE A 189 -19.81 -24.58 22.46
CA ILE A 189 -18.46 -24.75 23.01
C ILE A 189 -17.77 -23.42 23.28
N ILE A 190 -17.77 -22.52 22.30
CA ILE A 190 -17.09 -21.22 22.45
C ILE A 190 -17.76 -20.32 23.50
N ASN A 191 -19.05 -20.51 23.79
CA ASN A 191 -19.78 -19.70 24.77
C ASN A 191 -19.44 -20.07 26.22
N TYR A 192 -19.33 -21.36 26.54
CA TYR A 192 -18.99 -21.80 27.91
C TYR A 192 -17.48 -22.05 28.11
N ASN A 193 -16.68 -22.10 27.04
CA ASN A 193 -15.24 -22.28 27.13
C ASN A 193 -14.46 -21.14 26.41
N PRO A 194 -14.07 -20.08 27.14
CA PRO A 194 -13.32 -18.96 26.59
C PRO A 194 -11.93 -19.35 26.04
N GLN A 195 -11.31 -20.42 26.57
CA GLN A 195 -10.04 -20.91 26.02
C GLN A 195 -10.27 -21.43 24.60
N ALA A 196 -11.29 -22.28 24.41
CA ALA A 196 -11.67 -22.82 23.11
C ALA A 196 -11.97 -21.72 22.07
N ALA A 197 -12.71 -20.69 22.50
CA ALA A 197 -13.07 -19.56 21.66
C ALA A 197 -11.86 -18.85 21.04
N ASN A 198 -10.75 -18.79 21.77
CA ASN A 198 -9.56 -18.00 21.43
C ASN A 198 -8.38 -18.83 20.90
N LEU A 199 -8.54 -20.14 20.70
CA LEU A 199 -7.48 -20.97 20.13
C LEU A 199 -7.19 -20.56 18.68
N PRO A 200 -5.95 -20.17 18.33
CA PRO A 200 -5.59 -19.87 16.95
C PRO A 200 -5.57 -21.14 16.11
N LEU A 201 -6.09 -21.09 14.88
CA LEU A 201 -5.97 -22.17 13.90
C LEU A 201 -4.49 -22.44 13.56
N GLY A 202 -3.59 -21.45 13.68
CA GLY A 202 -2.15 -21.62 13.52
C GLY A 202 -1.52 -22.70 14.43
N ASN A 203 -2.23 -23.15 15.47
CA ASN A 203 -1.84 -24.33 16.26
C ASN A 203 -2.00 -25.66 15.50
N LEU A 204 -2.53 -25.65 14.28
CA LEU A 204 -2.65 -26.80 13.38
C LEU A 204 -1.70 -26.67 12.20
N ASP A 205 -1.38 -27.82 11.60
CA ASP A 205 -0.78 -27.84 10.26
C ASP A 205 -1.84 -27.53 9.21
N LEU A 206 -1.98 -26.24 8.86
CA LEU A 206 -3.00 -25.74 7.94
C LEU A 206 -2.90 -26.30 6.52
N SER A 207 -1.75 -26.88 6.14
CA SER A 207 -1.56 -27.50 4.82
C SER A 207 -2.39 -28.77 4.62
N LYS A 208 -2.89 -29.38 5.71
CA LYS A 208 -3.71 -30.60 5.68
C LYS A 208 -5.18 -30.36 5.40
N TYR A 209 -5.62 -29.10 5.42
CA TYR A 209 -7.03 -28.75 5.33
C TYR A 209 -7.28 -28.01 4.03
N SER A 210 -8.18 -28.54 3.21
CA SER A 210 -8.68 -27.83 2.02
C SER A 210 -9.29 -26.50 2.43
N ILE A 211 -9.19 -25.48 1.56
CA ILE A 211 -9.88 -24.19 1.74
C ILE A 211 -11.40 -24.36 1.95
N ASN A 212 -11.99 -25.43 1.38
CA ASN A 212 -13.41 -25.76 1.50
C ASN A 212 -13.79 -26.48 2.80
N SER A 213 -12.81 -26.85 3.64
CA SER A 213 -13.05 -27.51 4.93
C SER A 213 -13.74 -26.59 5.95
N ILE A 214 -13.74 -25.28 5.70
CA ILE A 214 -14.53 -24.29 6.44
C ILE A 214 -15.66 -23.83 5.51
N PRO A 215 -16.91 -24.22 5.79
CA PRO A 215 -18.05 -23.83 4.98
C PRO A 215 -18.16 -22.32 4.80
N ARG A 216 -18.42 -21.87 3.56
CA ARG A 216 -18.61 -20.47 3.16
C ARG A 216 -17.39 -19.56 3.30
N LEU A 217 -16.21 -20.08 3.61
CA LEU A 217 -14.99 -19.29 3.69
C LEU A 217 -14.72 -18.54 2.38
N ASN A 218 -14.85 -19.23 1.25
CA ASN A 218 -14.59 -18.70 -0.09
C ASN A 218 -15.53 -17.56 -0.54
N ILE A 219 -16.73 -17.46 0.05
CA ILE A 219 -17.72 -16.41 -0.24
C ILE A 219 -17.82 -15.36 0.87
N THR A 220 -16.95 -15.42 1.88
CA THR A 220 -16.88 -14.43 2.95
C THR A 220 -15.88 -13.35 2.58
N GLN A 221 -16.24 -12.08 2.77
CA GLN A 221 -15.36 -10.96 2.44
C GLN A 221 -14.13 -10.97 3.34
N ILE A 222 -12.97 -10.61 2.79
CA ILE A 222 -11.69 -10.59 3.50
C ILE A 222 -11.77 -9.74 4.78
N ASN A 223 -12.43 -8.59 4.72
CA ASN A 223 -12.57 -7.67 5.85
C ASN A 223 -13.38 -8.20 7.04
N LYS A 224 -14.02 -9.38 6.91
CA LYS A 224 -14.73 -10.03 8.02
C LYS A 224 -13.81 -10.87 8.89
N PHE A 225 -12.65 -11.29 8.38
CA PHE A 225 -11.69 -12.09 9.12
C PHE A 225 -10.88 -11.22 10.08
N GLN A 226 -10.53 -11.77 11.23
CA GLN A 226 -9.74 -11.04 12.23
C GLN A 226 -8.32 -10.80 11.70
N GLY A 227 -7.79 -9.59 11.94
CA GLY A 227 -6.43 -9.25 11.56
C GLY A 227 -6.19 -9.20 10.05
N TRP A 228 -7.23 -9.09 9.22
CA TRP A 228 -7.08 -9.11 7.77
C TRP A 228 -6.10 -8.05 7.25
N GLN A 229 -5.99 -6.91 7.95
CA GLN A 229 -5.14 -5.78 7.58
C GLN A 229 -3.66 -6.14 7.49
N GLN A 230 -3.18 -7.10 8.30
CA GLN A 230 -1.76 -7.43 8.42
C GLN A 230 -1.28 -8.44 7.37
N SER A 231 -2.18 -8.95 6.52
CA SER A 231 -1.80 -9.85 5.43
C SER A 231 -1.08 -9.09 4.35
N PHE A 232 0.02 -9.66 3.85
CA PHE A 232 0.59 -9.23 2.59
C PHE A 232 -0.35 -9.57 1.43
N ILE A 233 -0.29 -8.79 0.35
CA ILE A 233 -1.15 -8.99 -0.81
C ILE A 233 -0.94 -10.38 -1.42
N ASN A 234 0.30 -10.88 -1.45
CA ASN A 234 0.63 -12.21 -1.98
C ASN A 234 0.22 -13.38 -1.07
N GLN A 235 -0.24 -13.12 0.16
CA GLN A 235 -0.74 -14.14 1.09
C GLN A 235 -2.23 -14.43 0.91
N VAL A 236 -2.92 -13.68 0.05
CA VAL A 236 -4.28 -14.00 -0.39
C VAL A 236 -4.18 -14.66 -1.77
N PRO A 237 -4.68 -15.89 -1.94
CA PRO A 237 -4.58 -16.62 -3.20
C PRO A 237 -5.03 -15.79 -4.40
N ASN A 238 -4.14 -15.65 -5.38
CA ASN A 238 -4.33 -14.90 -6.63
C ASN A 238 -4.66 -13.40 -6.50
N LEU A 239 -4.71 -12.81 -5.30
CA LEU A 239 -5.05 -11.39 -5.15
C LEU A 239 -4.04 -10.49 -5.86
N ASN A 240 -2.77 -10.88 -5.88
CA ASN A 240 -1.72 -10.15 -6.59
C ASN A 240 -1.87 -10.19 -8.12
N GLN A 241 -2.70 -11.08 -8.67
CA GLN A 241 -2.95 -11.21 -10.11
C GLN A 241 -4.14 -10.40 -10.60
N ILE A 242 -4.89 -9.76 -9.71
CA ILE A 242 -6.03 -8.93 -10.11
C ILE A 242 -5.52 -7.66 -10.80
N PRO A 243 -5.98 -7.35 -12.01
CA PRO A 243 -5.68 -6.07 -12.66
C PRO A 243 -6.22 -4.88 -11.85
N PHE A 244 -5.48 -3.77 -11.88
CA PHE A 244 -5.80 -2.58 -11.09
C PHE A 244 -7.15 -1.94 -11.51
N ASP A 245 -7.60 -2.14 -12.74
CA ASP A 245 -8.93 -1.72 -13.21
C ASP A 245 -10.09 -2.61 -12.75
N LYS A 246 -9.80 -3.81 -12.21
CA LYS A 246 -10.78 -4.75 -11.64
C LYS A 246 -10.84 -4.70 -10.12
N MET A 247 -10.05 -3.85 -9.48
CA MET A 247 -10.11 -3.67 -8.03
C MET A 247 -11.48 -3.11 -7.59
N PRO A 248 -11.95 -3.37 -6.35
CA PRO A 248 -13.25 -2.89 -5.88
C PRO A 248 -13.35 -1.37 -5.87
N LEU A 249 -12.22 -0.71 -5.59
CA LEU A 249 -12.02 0.70 -5.94
C LEU A 249 -10.96 0.77 -7.05
N PRO A 250 -11.36 0.78 -8.34
CA PRO A 250 -10.43 0.73 -9.45
C PRO A 250 -9.72 2.07 -9.62
N ILE A 251 -8.49 2.04 -10.13
CA ILE A 251 -7.82 3.27 -10.58
C ILE A 251 -8.61 3.81 -11.76
N LYS A 252 -9.23 4.98 -11.57
CA LYS A 252 -9.93 5.68 -12.64
C LYS A 252 -8.88 6.25 -13.60
N SER A 253 -8.81 5.71 -14.80
CA SER A 253 -7.95 6.14 -15.91
C SER A 253 -8.35 7.51 -16.48
N GLY A 254 -9.27 8.23 -15.82
CA GLY A 254 -9.81 9.48 -16.30
C GLY A 254 -8.67 10.43 -16.57
N THR A 255 -8.55 10.82 -17.85
CA THR A 255 -7.66 11.84 -18.40
C THR A 255 -7.41 12.92 -17.35
N GLY A 256 -6.34 12.74 -16.58
CA GLY A 256 -5.91 13.71 -15.58
C GLY A 256 -5.57 15.01 -16.30
N VAL A 257 -5.23 16.05 -15.55
CA VAL A 257 -4.60 17.22 -16.16
C VAL A 257 -3.36 16.71 -16.92
N VAL A 258 -3.32 16.90 -18.24
CA VAL A 258 -2.23 16.42 -19.11
C VAL A 258 -1.36 17.61 -19.46
N GLY A 259 -0.07 17.53 -19.09
CA GLY A 259 0.96 18.47 -19.50
C GLY A 259 1.80 17.93 -20.63
N VAL A 260 2.68 18.78 -21.15
CA VAL A 260 3.76 18.38 -22.06
C VAL A 260 5.05 18.39 -21.26
N ALA A 261 5.88 17.35 -21.32
CA ALA A 261 7.26 17.42 -20.85
C ALA A 261 8.01 18.43 -21.74
N SER A 262 8.29 19.62 -21.23
CA SER A 262 8.83 20.72 -22.05
C SER A 262 10.34 20.68 -22.10
N VAL A 263 10.98 20.86 -20.93
CA VAL A 263 12.43 20.90 -20.79
C VAL A 263 12.81 20.14 -19.53
N VAL A 264 13.87 19.34 -19.60
CA VAL A 264 14.43 18.63 -18.46
C VAL A 264 15.68 19.34 -17.96
N PHE A 265 15.72 19.68 -16.67
CA PHE A 265 16.87 20.32 -16.06
C PHE A 265 17.54 19.43 -15.00
N GLY A 266 18.87 19.33 -15.11
CA GLY A 266 19.71 18.50 -14.25
C GLY A 266 20.06 19.10 -12.88
N THR A 267 21.06 18.50 -12.24
CA THR A 267 21.52 18.83 -10.88
C THR A 267 22.25 20.19 -10.79
N SER A 268 22.55 20.81 -11.92
CA SER A 268 23.09 22.18 -11.98
C SER A 268 22.07 23.22 -11.54
N GLU A 269 20.77 22.95 -11.71
CA GLU A 269 19.71 23.87 -11.32
C GLU A 269 19.61 24.05 -9.81
N ARG A 270 19.27 25.27 -9.41
CA ARG A 270 19.14 25.66 -8.01
C ARG A 270 17.77 26.28 -7.73
N GLY A 271 17.26 26.07 -6.53
CA GLY A 271 16.03 26.74 -6.09
C GLY A 271 16.20 28.26 -6.04
N ASP A 272 15.17 28.99 -6.48
CA ASP A 272 15.10 30.45 -6.44
C ASP A 272 14.03 30.89 -5.42
N ALA A 273 14.42 31.75 -4.48
CA ALA A 273 13.53 32.29 -3.45
C ALA A 273 12.34 33.08 -4.02
N LYS A 274 12.41 33.54 -5.28
CA LYS A 274 11.32 34.25 -5.96
C LYS A 274 10.28 33.32 -6.57
N VAL A 275 10.57 32.02 -6.69
CA VAL A 275 9.67 31.04 -7.32
C VAL A 275 8.86 30.35 -6.22
N GLY A 276 7.61 30.77 -6.07
CA GLY A 276 6.68 30.23 -5.08
C GLY A 276 6.15 28.83 -5.40
N ALA A 277 5.52 28.20 -4.40
CA ALA A 277 4.97 26.84 -4.49
C ALA A 277 3.92 26.66 -5.62
N ASN A 278 3.25 27.74 -6.04
CA ASN A 278 2.29 27.71 -7.14
C ASN A 278 2.93 27.35 -8.49
N TYR A 279 4.26 27.43 -8.64
CA TYR A 279 4.97 27.01 -9.86
C TYR A 279 5.30 25.51 -9.89
N PHE A 280 4.83 24.73 -8.92
CA PHE A 280 5.17 23.32 -8.80
C PHE A 280 3.93 22.44 -8.83
N VAL A 281 4.05 21.26 -9.44
CA VAL A 281 2.98 20.23 -9.41
C VAL A 281 3.26 19.13 -8.39
N SER A 282 4.54 18.97 -8.03
CA SER A 282 5.05 18.03 -7.05
C SER A 282 5.15 18.67 -5.66
N GLY A 283 4.98 17.86 -4.62
CA GLY A 283 5.20 18.30 -3.26
C GLY A 283 4.94 17.21 -2.24
N SER A 284 4.36 17.60 -1.10
CA SER A 284 4.01 16.70 -0.01
C SER A 284 2.58 16.19 -0.12
N VAL A 285 2.24 15.16 0.66
CA VAL A 285 0.87 14.67 0.79
C VAL A 285 0.34 14.95 2.19
N ASN A 286 -0.85 15.56 2.27
CA ASN A 286 -1.50 15.85 3.56
C ASN A 286 -2.38 14.68 4.06
N SER A 287 -2.97 14.83 5.25
CA SER A 287 -3.85 13.82 5.87
C SER A 287 -5.14 13.56 5.10
N SER A 288 -5.56 14.48 4.24
CA SER A 288 -6.71 14.30 3.33
C SER A 288 -6.31 13.60 2.02
N SER A 289 -5.07 13.11 1.92
CA SER A 289 -4.52 12.50 0.70
C SER A 289 -4.57 13.42 -0.52
N ALA A 290 -4.31 14.71 -0.32
CA ALA A 290 -4.10 15.68 -1.39
C ALA A 290 -2.63 16.04 -1.53
N THR A 291 -2.19 16.28 -2.77
CA THR A 291 -0.84 16.78 -3.05
C THR A 291 -0.80 18.28 -2.79
N ILE A 292 0.13 18.73 -1.95
CA ILE A 292 0.40 20.13 -1.65
C ILE A 292 1.74 20.50 -2.29
N PRO A 293 1.76 21.38 -3.30
CA PRO A 293 3.00 21.79 -3.96
C PRO A 293 4.03 22.34 -2.98
N VAL A 294 5.30 22.00 -3.20
CA VAL A 294 6.42 22.52 -2.42
C VAL A 294 7.47 23.05 -3.37
N ALA A 295 7.87 24.30 -3.19
CA ALA A 295 8.92 24.92 -3.98
C ALA A 295 10.31 24.32 -3.68
N CYS A 296 11.23 24.49 -4.63
CA CYS A 296 12.64 24.24 -4.39
C CYS A 296 13.16 25.11 -3.24
N GLU A 297 14.01 24.54 -2.39
CA GLU A 297 14.69 25.32 -1.36
C GLU A 297 15.73 26.25 -2.01
N ALA A 298 15.71 27.54 -1.65
CA ALA A 298 16.56 28.54 -2.25
C ALA A 298 18.06 28.19 -2.13
N GLY A 299 18.78 28.22 -3.26
CA GLY A 299 20.22 27.92 -3.33
C GLY A 299 20.59 26.44 -3.25
N LYS A 300 19.64 25.54 -3.01
CA LYS A 300 19.85 24.08 -3.02
C LYS A 300 19.69 23.54 -4.43
N GLU A 301 20.38 22.43 -4.71
CA GLU A 301 20.16 21.63 -5.92
C GLU A 301 18.67 21.30 -6.08
N CYS A 302 18.16 21.52 -7.28
CA CYS A 302 16.78 21.21 -7.60
C CYS A 302 16.67 20.77 -9.06
N ALA A 303 16.85 19.49 -9.31
CA ALA A 303 16.54 18.90 -10.62
C ALA A 303 15.01 18.87 -10.81
N TYR A 304 14.54 19.23 -11.99
CA TYR A 304 13.10 19.20 -12.31
C TYR A 304 12.85 19.03 -13.81
N MET A 305 11.65 18.57 -14.13
CA MET A 305 11.08 18.67 -15.47
C MET A 305 10.09 19.83 -15.50
N GLU A 306 10.27 20.75 -16.44
CA GLU A 306 9.31 21.82 -16.72
C GLU A 306 8.17 21.28 -17.59
N LEU A 307 6.96 21.76 -17.31
CA LEU A 307 5.74 21.40 -18.01
C LEU A 307 5.33 22.50 -18.98
N GLY A 308 4.95 22.08 -20.18
CA GLY A 308 4.15 22.83 -21.12
C GLY A 308 2.66 22.50 -20.97
N ASP A 309 1.84 23.21 -21.76
CA ASP A 309 0.40 23.05 -21.80
C ASP A 309 -0.08 23.07 -23.25
N PHE A 310 -1.17 22.36 -23.56
CA PHE A 310 -1.79 22.38 -24.88
C PHE A 310 -2.30 23.77 -25.27
N ALA A 311 -2.70 24.59 -24.30
CA ALA A 311 -3.07 25.98 -24.52
C ALA A 311 -1.86 26.93 -24.69
N GLY A 312 -0.65 26.38 -24.82
CA GLY A 312 0.59 27.15 -24.91
C GLY A 312 0.86 27.94 -23.63
N SER A 313 1.44 29.13 -23.75
CA SER A 313 1.81 29.98 -22.60
C SER A 313 0.64 30.50 -21.77
N ALA A 314 -0.60 30.38 -22.28
CA ALA A 314 -1.81 30.74 -21.55
C ALA A 314 -2.35 29.59 -20.68
N GLY A 315 -1.79 28.40 -20.82
CA GLY A 315 -2.21 27.21 -20.08
C GLY A 315 -1.79 27.22 -18.61
N SER A 316 -2.54 26.50 -17.78
CA SER A 316 -2.32 26.48 -16.33
C SER A 316 -1.08 25.67 -15.92
N LEU A 317 -0.63 24.76 -16.78
CA LEU A 317 0.58 23.97 -16.57
C LEU A 317 1.84 24.61 -17.13
N TYR A 318 1.72 25.63 -17.98
CA TYR A 318 2.88 26.23 -18.63
C TYR A 318 3.87 26.80 -17.61
N GLY A 319 5.13 26.38 -17.71
CA GLY A 319 6.21 26.77 -16.79
C GLY A 319 6.10 26.16 -15.39
N LYS A 320 5.15 25.24 -15.14
CA LYS A 320 5.10 24.49 -13.88
C LYS A 320 6.20 23.45 -13.85
N ARG A 321 6.65 23.08 -12.66
CA ARG A 321 7.79 22.18 -12.46
C ARG A 321 7.38 20.93 -11.69
N TRP A 322 7.85 19.79 -12.16
CA TRP A 322 7.84 18.55 -11.39
C TRP A 322 9.27 18.31 -10.88
N VAL A 323 9.47 18.50 -9.58
CA VAL A 323 10.79 18.40 -8.95
C VAL A 323 11.14 16.95 -8.68
N SER A 324 12.44 16.64 -8.81
CA SER A 324 12.98 15.34 -8.50
C SER A 324 12.92 15.04 -7.01
N GLY A 325 12.30 13.91 -6.67
CA GLY A 325 12.33 13.33 -5.34
C GLY A 325 13.73 12.95 -4.88
N SER A 326 14.64 12.70 -5.83
CA SER A 326 16.04 12.39 -5.53
C SER A 326 16.82 13.62 -5.06
N SER A 327 16.48 14.82 -5.53
CA SER A 327 17.10 16.07 -5.08
C SER A 327 16.37 16.72 -3.90
N GLN A 328 15.07 16.46 -3.73
CA GLN A 328 14.26 17.13 -2.70
C GLN A 328 13.36 16.18 -1.90
N GLN A 329 13.55 16.19 -0.58
CA GLN A 329 12.74 15.49 0.41
C GLN A 329 11.83 16.47 1.17
N VAL A 330 10.52 16.20 1.17
CA VAL A 330 9.49 17.04 1.78
C VAL A 330 8.87 16.36 3.00
N LYS A 331 8.20 17.13 3.86
CA LYS A 331 7.48 16.54 5.00
C LYS A 331 6.33 15.67 4.50
N GLY A 332 6.11 14.50 5.10
CA GLY A 332 5.05 13.58 4.72
C GLY A 332 4.46 12.82 5.90
N GLY A 333 3.50 11.93 5.61
CA GLY A 333 2.80 11.13 6.61
C GLY A 333 1.88 11.95 7.52
N PHE A 334 1.17 11.25 8.41
CA PHE A 334 0.26 11.86 9.40
C PHE A 334 -0.06 10.90 10.55
N GLY A 335 -0.48 11.46 11.68
CA GLY A 335 -0.63 10.71 12.92
C GLY A 335 0.74 10.30 13.48
N PHE A 336 0.78 9.32 14.38
CA PHE A 336 2.01 8.92 15.06
C PHE A 336 3.03 8.22 14.14
N LEU A 337 2.63 7.69 12.97
CA LEU A 337 3.56 7.16 11.98
C LEU A 337 4.24 8.26 11.13
N SER A 338 3.85 9.53 11.26
CA SER A 338 4.42 10.60 10.44
C SER A 338 5.90 10.87 10.72
N VAL A 339 6.48 10.31 11.78
CA VAL A 339 7.89 10.50 12.15
C VAL A 339 8.83 9.49 11.49
N VAL A 340 8.30 8.43 10.89
CA VAL A 340 9.08 7.44 10.17
C VAL A 340 9.90 8.13 9.06
N ASN A 341 11.14 7.70 8.87
CA ASN A 341 12.09 8.34 7.95
C ASN A 341 12.32 9.85 8.22
N GLY A 342 12.35 10.25 9.50
CA GLY A 342 12.45 11.66 9.90
C GLY A 342 11.24 12.51 9.47
N GLY A 343 10.12 11.84 9.15
CA GLY A 343 8.93 12.45 8.58
C GLY A 343 9.12 13.00 7.17
N LYS A 344 10.06 12.43 6.41
CA LYS A 344 10.41 12.85 5.06
C LYS A 344 10.04 11.82 4.01
N GLU A 345 9.67 12.33 2.85
CA GLU A 345 9.41 11.56 1.64
C GLU A 345 9.93 12.32 0.41
N PRO A 346 10.27 11.63 -0.69
CA PRO A 346 10.62 12.28 -1.96
C PRO A 346 9.49 13.20 -2.42
N THR A 347 9.78 14.40 -2.89
CA THR A 347 8.72 15.24 -3.49
C THR A 347 8.07 14.51 -4.68
N GLY A 348 6.76 14.61 -4.81
CA GLY A 348 6.03 13.87 -5.84
C GLY A 348 4.54 14.23 -5.86
N ARG A 349 3.73 13.40 -6.52
CA ARG A 349 2.30 13.64 -6.70
C ARG A 349 1.47 12.37 -6.65
N LEU A 350 0.27 12.47 -6.09
CA LEU A 350 -0.76 11.42 -6.13
C LEU A 350 -1.52 11.47 -7.45
N VAL A 351 -0.86 11.04 -8.53
CA VAL A 351 -1.42 11.09 -9.90
C VAL A 351 -2.68 10.23 -10.04
N TYR A 352 -2.66 9.04 -9.43
CA TYR A 352 -3.66 7.98 -9.63
C TYR A 352 -4.44 7.65 -8.35
N GLY A 353 -4.45 8.57 -7.37
CA GLY A 353 -5.04 8.35 -6.05
C GLY A 353 -3.99 8.05 -4.98
N SER A 354 -4.45 7.63 -3.80
CA SER A 354 -3.63 7.58 -2.57
C SER A 354 -2.86 6.27 -2.37
N GLY A 355 -3.03 5.28 -3.25
CA GLY A 355 -2.37 3.97 -3.13
C GLY A 355 -0.85 4.06 -3.20
N PHE A 356 -0.34 4.96 -4.04
CA PHE A 356 1.08 5.24 -4.20
C PHE A 356 1.28 6.66 -4.72
N LYS A 357 2.48 7.19 -4.51
CA LYS A 357 2.93 8.48 -5.02
C LYS A 357 3.86 8.28 -6.20
N VAL A 358 3.71 9.10 -7.23
CA VAL A 358 4.61 9.17 -8.38
C VAL A 358 5.63 10.27 -8.12
N ALA A 359 6.91 9.95 -8.13
CA ALA A 359 8.00 10.91 -7.98
C ALA A 359 8.92 10.85 -9.19
N LEU A 360 9.41 12.02 -9.61
CA LEU A 360 10.52 12.10 -10.56
C LEU A 360 11.77 11.60 -9.83
N THR A 361 12.43 10.56 -10.34
CA THR A 361 13.57 9.91 -9.69
C THR A 361 14.88 10.14 -10.43
N GLY A 362 14.81 10.48 -11.71
CA GLY A 362 15.98 10.74 -12.54
C GLY A 362 15.69 11.74 -13.64
N VAL A 363 16.70 12.49 -14.04
CA VAL A 363 16.66 13.42 -15.17
C VAL A 363 17.93 13.26 -15.99
N ASN A 364 17.81 13.37 -17.32
CA ASN A 364 18.93 13.44 -18.23
C ASN A 364 18.71 14.61 -19.19
N GLU A 365 19.27 15.76 -18.81
CA GLU A 365 19.18 17.01 -19.57
C GLU A 365 19.76 16.87 -21.00
N SER A 366 20.86 16.13 -21.17
CA SER A 366 21.47 15.93 -22.49
C SER A 366 20.62 15.12 -23.46
N LYS A 367 19.71 14.29 -22.94
CA LYS A 367 18.79 13.45 -23.72
C LYS A 367 17.35 13.96 -23.69
N GLY A 368 17.05 14.97 -22.88
CA GLY A 368 15.69 15.43 -22.63
C GLY A 368 14.80 14.31 -22.06
N THR A 369 15.28 13.52 -21.11
CA THR A 369 14.49 12.41 -20.53
C THR A 369 14.33 12.50 -19.02
N ALA A 370 13.19 12.04 -18.53
CA ALA A 370 12.83 12.01 -17.11
C ALA A 370 12.31 10.63 -16.70
N ASP A 371 12.85 10.09 -15.61
CA ASP A 371 12.49 8.79 -15.05
C ASP A 371 11.59 8.97 -13.83
N PHE A 372 10.56 8.13 -13.72
CA PHE A 372 9.64 8.14 -12.59
C PHE A 372 9.75 6.87 -11.76
N GLY A 373 9.43 6.99 -10.48
CA GLY A 373 9.28 5.89 -9.55
C GLY A 373 7.97 5.98 -8.76
N LEU A 374 7.41 4.82 -8.42
CA LEU A 374 6.33 4.73 -7.44
C LEU A 374 6.91 4.59 -6.04
N PHE A 375 6.25 5.24 -5.09
CA PHE A 375 6.51 5.09 -3.66
C PHE A 375 5.21 4.73 -2.95
N PHE A 376 5.22 3.67 -2.15
CA PHE A 376 4.14 3.25 -1.27
C PHE A 376 4.40 3.73 0.16
N ARG A 377 3.36 3.72 0.98
CA ARG A 377 3.44 4.08 2.40
C ARG A 377 2.75 3.02 3.25
N ILE A 378 3.07 3.03 4.53
CA ILE A 378 2.48 2.15 5.52
C ILE A 378 1.37 2.92 6.20
N CYS A 379 0.21 2.31 6.32
CA CYS A 379 -0.92 2.92 7.02
C CYS A 379 -1.57 1.93 7.97
N VAL A 380 -1.98 2.45 9.11
CA VAL A 380 -2.69 1.69 10.15
C VAL A 380 -3.93 2.47 10.53
N ARG A 381 -5.02 1.75 10.80
CA ARG A 381 -6.20 2.31 11.46
C ARG A 381 -6.35 1.70 12.86
N PRO A 382 -5.73 2.32 13.87
CA PRO A 382 -5.85 1.88 15.25
C PRO A 382 -7.30 1.78 15.72
N PRO A 383 -7.59 0.92 16.70
CA PRO A 383 -8.83 1.00 17.45
C PRO A 383 -9.03 2.41 18.03
N PHE A 384 -10.20 2.99 17.81
CA PHE A 384 -10.62 4.26 18.40
C PHE A 384 -9.77 5.51 18.06
N SER A 385 -8.83 5.43 17.11
CA SER A 385 -8.08 6.60 16.64
C SER A 385 -8.22 6.81 15.13
N PRO A 386 -7.96 8.04 14.63
CA PRO A 386 -7.87 8.27 13.20
C PRO A 386 -6.79 7.41 12.54
N ARG A 387 -6.93 7.19 11.23
CA ARG A 387 -5.90 6.57 10.41
C ARG A 387 -4.58 7.34 10.59
N THR A 388 -3.49 6.61 10.61
CA THR A 388 -2.14 7.14 10.58
C THR A 388 -1.40 6.55 9.39
N CYS A 389 -0.44 7.29 8.85
CA CYS A 389 0.41 6.80 7.78
C CYS A 389 1.82 7.34 7.92
N THR A 390 2.78 6.54 7.48
CA THR A 390 4.14 6.99 7.23
C THR A 390 4.17 7.97 6.07
N PRO A 391 5.28 8.72 5.89
CA PRO A 391 5.61 9.26 4.57
C PRO A 391 5.64 8.14 3.50
N TYR A 392 5.55 8.49 2.22
CA TYR A 392 5.75 7.54 1.11
C TYR A 392 7.24 7.22 0.96
N PHE A 393 7.65 5.99 1.28
CA PHE A 393 9.06 5.60 1.37
C PHE A 393 9.36 4.16 0.94
N ILE A 394 8.35 3.34 0.63
CA ILE A 394 8.56 2.02 0.03
C ILE A 394 8.71 2.23 -1.47
N GLY A 395 9.95 2.29 -1.95
CA GLY A 395 10.28 2.62 -3.33
C GLY A 395 11.80 2.88 -3.47
N PRO A 396 12.26 3.39 -4.62
CA PRO A 396 11.48 3.55 -5.84
C PRO A 396 11.14 2.20 -6.48
N ILE A 397 9.96 2.13 -7.08
CA ILE A 397 9.57 1.07 -8.01
C ILE A 397 9.54 1.69 -9.41
N PRO A 398 10.35 1.20 -10.36
CA PRO A 398 10.44 1.77 -11.70
C PRO A 398 9.07 2.00 -12.33
N TRP A 399 8.87 3.22 -12.83
CA TRP A 399 7.64 3.62 -13.48
C TRP A 399 7.91 4.06 -14.93
N ILE A 400 6.87 4.54 -15.60
CA ILE A 400 6.91 4.93 -17.01
C ILE A 400 7.77 6.19 -17.16
N PRO A 401 8.90 6.15 -17.90
CA PRO A 401 9.69 7.34 -18.19
C PRO A 401 9.02 8.18 -19.27
N VAL A 402 9.45 9.44 -19.38
CA VAL A 402 8.99 10.39 -20.41
C VAL A 402 10.17 11.10 -21.06
N SER A 403 10.00 11.49 -22.31
CA SER A 403 10.92 12.34 -23.06
C SER A 403 10.30 13.73 -23.28
N GLU A 404 11.14 14.72 -23.55
CA GLU A 404 10.66 16.03 -24.02
C GLU A 404 9.73 15.87 -25.22
N ASN A 405 8.65 16.65 -25.23
CA ASN A 405 7.49 16.55 -26.11
C ASN A 405 6.56 15.36 -25.89
N ASP A 406 6.79 14.51 -24.88
CA ASP A 406 5.77 13.57 -24.44
C ASP A 406 4.70 14.25 -23.60
N LEU A 407 3.52 13.65 -23.59
CA LEU A 407 2.43 14.01 -22.69
C LEU A 407 2.62 13.33 -21.34
N VAL A 408 2.46 14.12 -20.28
CA VAL A 408 2.63 13.68 -18.89
C VAL A 408 1.30 13.80 -18.17
N ILE A 409 0.86 12.69 -17.56
CA ILE A 409 -0.35 12.66 -16.73
C ILE A 409 -0.01 13.24 -15.36
N ILE A 410 -0.59 14.40 -15.03
CA ILE A 410 -0.39 15.08 -13.74
C ILE A 410 -1.43 14.63 -12.71
N GLY A 411 -2.57 14.06 -13.14
CA GLY A 411 -3.68 13.74 -12.24
C GLY A 411 -4.49 15.00 -11.88
N LYS A 412 -5.50 14.85 -11.03
CA LYS A 412 -6.35 15.98 -10.59
C LYS A 412 -5.76 16.71 -9.39
#